data_AF-A0A351L6Q1-F1
#
_entry.id   AF-A0A351L6Q1-F1
#
_cell.length_a   1.000
_cell.length_b   1.000
_cell.length_c   1.000
_cell.angle_alpha   90.00
_cell.angle_beta   90.00
_cell.angle_gamma   90.00
#
_symmetry.space_group_name_H-M   'P 1'
#
loop_
_entity.id
_entity.type
_entity.pdbx_description
1 polymer ?
#
loop_
_entity_poly.entity_id
_entity_poly.type
_entity_poly.pdbx_seq_one_letter_code
_entity_poly.pdbx_strand_id
1 'polypeptide(L)' 'MESSDEKNTSVPPKNLKRVTSYVLPEIAKALEEWALKEERSVSWLAGKLIEKGVQEYQSQQQQKKSTQEESS' A
#
# COMPACT_ATOMS: atom_id res chain seq x y z
N MET A 1 -10.71 40.67 -9.88
CA MET A 1 -10.99 39.24 -10.15
C MET A 1 -9.80 38.49 -9.60
N GLU A 2 -9.91 37.98 -8.37
CA GLU A 2 -8.85 37.23 -7.72
C GLU A 2 -9.53 35.99 -7.15
N SER A 3 -9.60 34.93 -7.96
CA SER A 3 -10.10 33.64 -7.53
C SER A 3 -8.90 32.83 -7.07
N SER A 4 -8.73 32.82 -5.77
CA SER A 4 -7.73 32.10 -5.00
C SER A 4 -7.61 30.65 -5.47
N ASP A 5 -6.38 30.25 -5.79
CA ASP A 5 -5.95 28.86 -5.88
C ASP A 5 -6.29 28.12 -4.58
N GLU A 6 -7.40 27.36 -4.61
CA GLU A 6 -7.74 26.43 -3.56
C GLU A 6 -6.72 25.29 -3.58
N LYS A 7 -5.62 25.45 -2.82
CA LYS A 7 -4.72 24.35 -2.48
C LYS A 7 -5.55 23.27 -1.80
N ASN A 8 -5.91 22.24 -2.57
CA ASN A 8 -6.47 21.00 -2.09
C ASN A 8 -5.44 20.32 -1.16
N THR A 9 -5.45 20.69 0.13
CA THR A 9 -4.66 20.03 1.15
C THR A 9 -5.35 18.72 1.48
N SER A 10 -5.06 17.68 0.71
CA SER A 10 -5.32 16.29 1.08
C SER A 10 -4.46 15.96 2.30
N VAL A 11 -4.93 16.35 3.48
CA VAL A 11 -4.34 15.94 4.75
C VAL A 11 -4.58 14.45 4.87
N PRO A 12 -3.52 13.62 4.96
CA PRO A 12 -3.72 12.19 5.16
C PRO A 12 -4.47 11.98 6.48
N PRO A 13 -5.38 10.98 6.57
CA PRO A 13 -6.07 10.68 7.81
C PRO A 13 -5.05 10.47 8.93
N LYS A 14 -5.37 10.95 10.15
CA LYS A 14 -4.44 11.17 11.28
C LYS A 14 -3.55 9.98 11.69
N ASN A 15 -3.80 8.77 11.16
CA ASN A 15 -3.12 7.53 11.52
C ASN A 15 -2.37 6.85 10.34
N LEU A 16 -2.31 7.45 9.15
CA LEU A 16 -1.59 6.86 8.01
C LEU A 16 -0.20 7.49 7.82
N LYS A 17 0.80 6.64 7.60
CA LYS A 17 2.15 7.06 7.21
C LYS A 17 2.36 6.84 5.72
N ARG A 18 2.95 7.84 5.03
CA ARG A 18 3.31 7.73 3.61
C ARG A 18 4.60 6.92 3.47
N VAL A 19 4.61 6.00 2.50
CA VAL A 19 5.80 5.30 2.02
C VAL A 19 5.96 5.60 0.53
N THR A 20 7.20 5.70 0.05
CA THR A 20 7.51 5.98 -1.36
C THR A 20 8.50 4.95 -1.88
N SER A 21 8.25 4.43 -3.07
CA SER A 21 9.12 3.47 -3.75
C SER A 21 9.06 3.67 -5.25
N TYR A 22 10.05 3.11 -5.95
CA TYR A 22 10.07 3.03 -7.41
C TYR A 22 9.70 1.61 -7.85
N VAL A 23 8.91 1.51 -8.91
CA VAL A 23 8.55 0.24 -9.57
C VAL A 23 8.87 0.35 -11.06
N LEU A 24 8.99 -0.80 -11.72
CA LEU A 24 9.19 -0.84 -13.16
C LEU A 24 7.96 -0.24 -13.89
N PRO A 25 8.14 0.41 -15.05
CA PRO A 25 7.03 1.05 -15.78
C PRO A 25 5.88 0.10 -16.11
N GLU A 26 6.18 -1.15 -16.46
CA GLU A 26 5.16 -2.18 -16.75
C GLU A 26 4.31 -2.52 -15.52
N ILE A 27 4.89 -2.45 -14.31
CA ILE A 27 4.17 -2.67 -13.06
C ILE A 27 3.28 -1.48 -12.75
N ALA A 28 3.76 -0.26 -12.96
CA ALA A 28 2.94 0.94 -12.80
C ALA A 28 1.70 0.89 -13.71
N LYS A 29 1.90 0.54 -14.99
CA LYS A 29 0.81 0.37 -15.96
C LYS A 29 -0.18 -0.72 -15.54
N ALA A 30 0.31 -1.87 -15.08
CA ALA A 30 -0.56 -2.94 -14.61
C ALA A 30 -1.41 -2.52 -13.39
N LEU A 31 -0.84 -1.72 -12.48
CA LEU A 31 -1.58 -1.17 -11.33
C LEU A 31 -2.65 -0.15 -11.75
N GLU A 32 -2.36 0.69 -12.76
CA GLU A 32 -3.34 1.64 -13.32
C GLU A 32 -4.53 0.92 -13.97
N GLU A 33 -4.26 -0.09 -14.79
CA GLU A 33 -5.30 -0.91 -15.44
C GLU A 33 -6.16 -1.66 -14.41
N TRP A 34 -5.52 -2.23 -13.38
CA TRP A 34 -6.23 -2.92 -12.31
C TRP A 34 -7.11 -1.94 -11.50
N ALA A 35 -6.56 -0.78 -11.12
CA ALA A 35 -7.31 0.23 -10.39
C ALA A 35 -8.55 0.72 -11.16
N LEU A 36 -8.42 0.90 -12.49
CA LEU A 36 -9.52 1.26 -13.37
C LEU A 36 -10.62 0.20 -13.34
N LYS A 37 -10.26 -1.08 -13.45
CA LYS A 37 -11.20 -2.21 -13.45
C LYS A 37 -11.98 -2.33 -12.14
N GLU A 38 -11.39 -1.96 -11.01
CA GLU A 38 -12.02 -2.02 -9.69
C GLU A 38 -12.72 -0.72 -9.26
N GLU A 39 -12.70 0.32 -10.11
CA GLU A 39 -13.20 1.67 -9.77
C GLU A 39 -12.53 2.24 -8.49
N ARG A 40 -11.21 2.01 -8.36
CA ARG A 40 -10.39 2.47 -7.21
C ARG A 40 -9.23 3.32 -7.68
N SER A 41 -8.59 4.01 -6.74
CA SER A 41 -7.33 4.72 -7.02
C SER A 41 -6.13 3.76 -6.96
N VAL A 42 -5.09 4.05 -7.75
CA VAL A 42 -3.81 3.32 -7.70
C VAL A 42 -3.21 3.34 -6.29
N SER A 43 -3.34 4.46 -5.57
CA SER A 43 -2.87 4.58 -4.18
C SER A 43 -3.62 3.66 -3.21
N TRP A 44 -4.93 3.46 -3.41
CA TRP A 44 -5.73 2.54 -2.60
C TRP A 44 -5.32 1.09 -2.87
N LEU A 45 -5.19 0.72 -4.15
CA LEU A 45 -4.79 -0.63 -4.57
C LEU A 45 -3.37 -0.96 -4.06
N ALA A 46 -2.42 -0.04 -4.25
CA ALA A 46 -1.06 -0.20 -3.74
C ALA A 46 -1.05 -0.36 -2.22
N GLY A 47 -1.85 0.43 -1.50
CA GLY A 47 -2.01 0.28 -0.05
C GLY A 47 -2.50 -1.11 0.36
N LYS A 48 -3.48 -1.67 -0.37
CA LYS A 48 -4.02 -3.01 -0.11
C LYS A 48 -3.04 -4.14 -0.40
N LEU A 49 -2.28 -4.02 -1.49
CA LEU A 49 -1.22 -4.97 -1.84
C LEU A 49 -0.11 -4.99 -0.78
N ILE A 50 0.30 -3.81 -0.31
CA ILE A 50 1.31 -3.68 0.76
C ILE A 50 0.78 -4.26 2.08
N GLU A 51 -0.45 -3.95 2.48
CA GLU A 51 -1.10 -4.49 3.68
C GLU A 51 -1.07 -6.03 3.67
N LYS A 52 -1.49 -6.63 2.55
CA LYS A 52 -1.49 -8.08 2.36
C LYS A 52 -0.08 -8.67 2.45
N GLY A 53 0.91 -8.10 1.75
CA GLY A 53 2.29 -8.58 1.80
C GLY A 53 2.91 -8.51 3.19
N VAL A 54 2.59 -7.47 3.97
CA VAL A 54 3.04 -7.34 5.37
C VAL A 54 2.40 -8.40 6.26
N GLN A 55 1.09 -8.64 6.13
CA GLN A 55 0.38 -9.67 6.88
C GLN A 55 0.93 -11.07 6.57
N GLU A 56 1.18 -11.38 5.30
CA GLU A 56 1.78 -12.65 4.87
C GLU A 56 3.20 -12.82 5.42
N TYR A 57 4.02 -11.77 5.37
CA TYR A 57 5.36 -11.78 5.96
C TYR A 57 5.30 -12.05 7.47
N GLN A 58 4.45 -11.33 8.21
CA GLN A 58 4.30 -11.53 9.66
C GLN A 58 3.84 -12.94 10.00
N SER A 59 2.89 -13.48 9.24
CA SER A 59 2.37 -14.84 9.44
C SER A 59 3.47 -15.89 9.26
N GLN A 60 4.32 -15.75 8.23
CA GLN A 60 5.46 -16.64 8.01
C GLN A 60 6.49 -16.56 9.14
N GLN A 61 6.72 -15.37 9.72
CA GLN A 61 7.65 -15.23 10.84
C GLN A 61 7.12 -15.86 12.13
N GLN A 62 5.80 -15.78 12.38
CA GLN A 62 5.18 -16.42 13.54
C GLN A 62 5.28 -17.96 13.45
N GLN A 63 5.00 -18.53 12.28
CA GLN A 63 5.13 -19.98 12.06
C GLN A 63 6.56 -20.47 12.29
N LYS A 64 7.57 -19.73 11.79
CA LYS A 64 8.98 -20.07 12.01
C LYS A 64 9.37 -20.04 13.49
N LYS A 65 8.81 -19.10 14.26
CA LYS A 65 9.08 -18.99 15.70
C LYS A 65 8.45 -20.15 16.48
N SER A 66 7.22 -20.54 16.14
CA SER A 66 6.55 -21.70 16.76
C SER A 66 7.28 -23.01 16.47
N THR A 67 7.84 -23.19 15.27
CA THR A 67 8.64 -24.39 14.94
C THR A 67 9.98 -24.44 15.67
N GLN A 68 10.54 -23.28 16.05
CA GLN A 68 11.83 -23.20 16.74
C GLN A 68 11.72 -23.42 18.27
N GLU A 69 10.56 -23.15 18.87
CA GLU A 69 10.31 -23.33 20.31
C GLU A 69 9.92 -24.78 20.70
N GLU A 70 9.52 -25.63 19.75
CA GLU A 70 9.16 -27.05 20.01
C GLU A 70 10.33 -28.03 19.77
N SER A 71 11.50 -27.52 19.37
CA SER A 71 12.73 -28.29 19.15
C SER A 71 13.88 -27.92 20.11
N SER A 72 13.59 -27.18 21.19
CA SER A 72 14.55 -26.82 22.26
C SER A 72 14.13 -27.39 23.61
#